data_AF-A0A8C6ESI5-F1
#
_entry.id   AF-A0A8C6ESI5-F1
#
_cell.length_a   1.000
_cell.length_b   1.000
_cell.length_c   1.000
_cell.angle_alpha   90.00
_cell.angle_beta   90.00
_cell.angle_gamma   90.00
#
_symmetry.space_group_name_H-M   'P 1'
#
loop_
_entity.id
_entity.type
_entity.pdbx_description
1 polymer ?
#
loop_
_entity_poly.entity_id
_entity_poly.type
_entity_poly.pdbx_seq_one_letter_code
_entity_poly.pdbx_strand_id
1 'polypeptide(L)'
;MLFNLRILFNNASLRNGHNFVVRNFRCGQPLQNEVRLKGRDLLTLKDFTGEEIKYMLWLSADLKFRIKQKGEYLPLLQGKSLGMIFEKRSTRTRLSTETDMIHFQGEIEVGALAAVSSSSSLKRG
;
A
#
# COMPACT_ATOMS: atom_id res chain seq x y z
N MET A 1 8.76 18.52 -42.46
CA MET A 1 9.12 19.83 -41.88
C MET A 1 7.88 20.36 -41.18
N LEU A 2 7.70 20.13 -39.88
CA LEU A 2 8.14 21.02 -38.77
C LEU A 2 7.59 22.44 -38.96
N PHE A 3 6.93 23.15 -38.05
CA PHE A 3 6.57 22.99 -36.64
C PHE A 3 5.57 24.13 -36.39
N ASN A 4 4.39 23.87 -35.83
CA ASN A 4 3.65 24.92 -35.12
C ASN A 4 2.74 24.29 -34.07
N LEU A 5 3.40 23.64 -33.10
CA LEU A 5 2.80 23.06 -31.90
C LEU A 5 3.40 23.72 -30.65
N ARG A 6 3.47 25.06 -30.62
CA ARG A 6 4.09 25.82 -29.51
C ARG A 6 3.17 26.86 -28.85
N ILE A 7 1.87 26.88 -29.16
CA ILE A 7 0.90 27.81 -28.52
C ILE A 7 -0.22 27.06 -27.77
N LEU A 8 0.09 25.89 -27.19
CA LEU A 8 -0.84 25.20 -26.27
C LEU A 8 -0.19 24.74 -24.96
N PHE A 9 1.10 25.00 -24.75
CA PHE A 9 1.84 24.64 -23.53
C PHE A 9 2.34 25.87 -22.76
N ASN A 10 1.54 26.94 -22.72
CA ASN A 10 1.81 28.04 -21.81
C ASN A 10 0.55 28.28 -20.97
N ASN A 11 0.67 28.06 -19.65
CA ASN A 11 -0.34 28.31 -18.62
C ASN A 11 -1.24 27.13 -18.20
N ALA A 12 -0.67 25.95 -17.99
CA ALA A 12 -1.21 25.01 -16.99
C ALA A 12 -0.18 24.82 -15.87
N SER A 13 0.08 25.90 -15.14
CA SER A 13 0.59 25.79 -13.77
C SER A 13 -0.53 25.19 -12.92
N LEU A 14 -0.67 23.87 -12.96
CA LEU A 14 -1.49 23.13 -12.00
C LEU A 14 -0.78 23.20 -10.65
N ARG A 15 -0.94 24.34 -9.98
CA ARG A 15 -0.82 24.47 -8.53
C ARG A 15 -1.91 23.60 -7.90
N ASN A 16 -1.65 22.31 -7.78
CA ASN A 16 -2.32 21.49 -6.78
C ASN A 16 -1.43 21.46 -5.54
N GLY A 17 -1.39 22.60 -4.86
CA GLY A 17 -1.02 22.68 -3.46
C GLY A 17 -2.10 22.04 -2.61
N HIS A 18 -2.25 20.71 -2.69
CA HIS A 18 -2.82 19.99 -1.59
C HIS A 18 -1.76 20.00 -0.49
N ASN A 19 -1.82 21.02 0.36
CA ASN A 19 -1.39 20.91 1.74
C ASN A 19 -2.18 19.76 2.36
N PHE A 20 -1.73 18.53 2.09
CA PHE A 20 -2.15 17.37 2.84
C PHE A 20 -1.50 17.57 4.20
N VAL A 21 -2.21 18.31 5.06
CA VAL A 21 -1.94 18.34 6.49
C VAL A 21 -2.07 16.88 6.92
N VAL A 22 -0.95 16.18 6.99
CA VAL A 22 -0.84 15.01 7.84
C VAL A 22 -1.23 15.57 9.20
N ARG A 23 -2.47 15.31 9.62
CA ARG A 23 -2.89 15.59 11.00
C ARG A 23 -1.72 15.12 11.84
N ASN A 24 -1.13 16.01 12.63
CA ASN A 24 -0.10 15.64 13.57
C ASN A 24 -0.77 14.65 14.51
N PHE A 25 -0.75 13.36 14.15
CA PHE A 25 -1.04 12.26 15.03
C PHE A 25 0.09 12.35 16.04
N ARG A 26 -0.11 13.17 17.08
CA ARG A 26 0.73 13.21 18.28
C ARG A 26 0.49 11.91 19.04
N CYS A 27 0.73 10.77 18.39
CA CYS A 27 1.08 9.58 19.11
C CYS A 27 2.49 9.85 19.61
N GLY A 28 2.63 10.08 20.92
CA GLY A 28 3.94 10.10 21.56
C GLY A 28 4.72 8.85 21.16
N GLN A 29 6.05 8.93 21.16
CA GLN A 29 6.89 7.79 20.80
C GLN A 29 6.41 6.55 21.57
N PRO A 30 6.01 5.47 20.88
CA PRO A 30 5.61 4.24 21.55
C PRO A 30 6.81 3.69 22.32
N LEU A 31 6.58 3.16 23.52
CA LEU A 31 7.60 2.42 24.28
C LEU A 31 8.10 1.26 23.40
N GLN A 32 9.30 1.42 22.84
CA GLN A 32 9.89 0.48 21.88
C GLN A 32 10.29 -0.86 22.48
N ASN A 33 10.24 -1.00 23.82
CA ASN A 33 10.95 -2.06 24.50
C ASN A 33 10.32 -3.47 24.41
N GLU A 34 9.05 -3.64 23.99
CA GLU A 34 8.43 -4.99 23.97
C GLU A 34 7.52 -5.33 22.77
N VAL A 35 7.45 -4.49 21.72
CA VAL A 35 6.56 -4.78 20.57
C VAL A 35 7.21 -5.79 19.60
N ARG A 36 6.88 -7.08 19.75
CA ARG A 36 7.36 -8.18 18.88
C ARG A 36 6.33 -8.55 17.81
N LEU A 37 6.40 -7.89 16.65
CA LEU A 37 5.51 -8.15 15.50
C LEU A 37 6.11 -9.06 14.43
N LYS A 38 7.42 -9.28 14.43
CA LYS A 38 8.10 -10.09 13.41
C LYS A 38 7.68 -11.55 13.54
N GLY A 39 7.19 -12.14 12.45
CA GLY A 39 6.74 -13.54 12.41
C GLY A 39 5.38 -13.78 13.05
N ARG A 40 4.59 -12.73 13.31
CA ARG A 40 3.20 -12.85 13.75
C ARG A 40 2.23 -12.63 12.60
N ASP A 41 1.11 -13.36 12.65
CA ASP A 41 0.03 -13.25 11.68
C ASP A 41 -1.04 -12.25 12.16
N LEU A 42 -1.53 -11.43 11.22
CA LEU A 42 -2.59 -10.44 11.46
C LEU A 42 -3.97 -11.01 11.09
N LEU A 43 -4.46 -11.97 11.88
CA LEU A 43 -5.77 -12.60 11.65
C LEU A 43 -6.91 -11.79 12.27
N THR A 44 -6.78 -11.43 13.56
CA THR A 44 -7.80 -10.67 14.28
C THR A 44 -7.17 -9.53 15.09
N LEU A 45 -7.87 -8.41 15.21
CA LEU A 45 -7.43 -7.28 16.05
C LEU A 45 -7.37 -7.61 17.56
N LYS A 46 -8.03 -8.69 18.00
CA LYS A 46 -8.04 -9.14 19.40
C LYS A 46 -6.72 -9.77 19.83
N ASP A 47 -5.92 -10.24 18.87
CA ASP A 47 -4.65 -10.92 19.12
C ASP A 47 -3.51 -9.91 19.40
N PHE A 48 -3.80 -8.62 19.29
CA PHE A 48 -2.84 -7.52 19.47
C PHE A 48 -3.17 -6.70 20.70
N THR A 49 -2.14 -6.29 21.43
CA THR A 49 -2.30 -5.38 22.56
C THR A 49 -2.55 -3.96 22.08
N GLY A 50 -3.18 -3.13 22.93
CA GLY A 50 -3.38 -1.72 22.61
C GLY A 50 -2.08 -0.95 22.34
N GLU A 51 -0.95 -1.40 22.89
CA GLU A 51 0.37 -0.81 22.66
C GLU A 51 0.94 -1.22 21.29
N GLU A 52 0.79 -2.48 20.90
CA GLU A 52 1.19 -2.97 19.58
C GLU A 52 0.43 -2.25 18.46
N ILE A 53 -0.88 -2.05 18.65
CA ILE A 53 -1.71 -1.29 17.68
C ILE A 53 -1.26 0.17 17.61
N LYS A 54 -1.00 0.82 18.75
CA LYS A 54 -0.46 2.20 18.77
C LYS A 54 0.89 2.27 18.05
N TYR A 55 1.75 1.28 18.24
CA TYR A 55 3.03 1.18 17.55
C TYR A 55 2.87 1.07 16.03
N MET A 56 1.95 0.22 15.54
CA MET A 56 1.66 0.10 14.10
C MET A 56 1.15 1.42 13.50
N LEU A 57 0.30 2.15 14.22
CA LEU A 57 -0.22 3.45 13.80
C LEU A 57 0.87 4.52 13.77
N TRP A 58 1.74 4.54 14.78
CA TRP A 58 2.89 5.43 14.84
C TRP A 58 3.87 5.15 13.68
N LEU A 59 4.19 3.88 13.42
CA LEU A 59 5.08 3.47 12.33
C LEU A 59 4.50 3.87 10.96
N SER A 60 3.20 3.69 10.76
CA SER A 60 2.51 4.11 9.53
C SER A 60 2.60 5.64 9.31
N ALA A 61 2.47 6.42 10.39
CA ALA A 61 2.61 7.87 10.33
C ALA A 61 4.06 8.31 10.05
N ASP A 62 5.03 7.66 10.70
CA ASP A 62 6.47 7.92 10.51
C ASP A 62 6.91 7.59 9.07
N LEU A 63 6.55 6.42 8.53
CA LEU A 63 6.84 6.06 7.14
C LEU A 63 6.25 7.08 6.17
N LYS A 64 4.99 7.47 6.38
CA LYS A 64 4.33 8.49 5.56
C LYS A 64 5.05 9.83 5.63
N PHE A 65 5.53 10.24 6.81
CA PHE A 65 6.29 11.47 7.00
C PHE A 65 7.63 11.41 6.28
N ARG A 66 8.40 10.33 6.44
CA ARG A 66 9.70 10.13 5.78
C ARG A 66 9.56 10.13 4.25
N ILE A 67 8.59 9.42 3.72
CA ILE A 67 8.37 9.33 2.27
C ILE A 67 7.85 10.66 1.72
N LYS A 68 6.80 11.25 2.32
CA LYS A 68 6.14 12.43 1.74
C LYS A 68 6.80 13.76 2.07
N GLN A 69 7.30 13.93 3.29
CA GLN A 69 7.85 15.21 3.73
C GLN A 69 9.35 15.27 3.54
N LYS A 70 10.07 14.19 3.84
CA LYS A 70 11.53 14.15 3.65
C LYS A 70 11.96 13.66 2.27
N GLY A 71 11.08 12.99 1.52
CA GLY A 71 11.42 12.40 0.23
C GLY A 71 12.41 11.24 0.34
N GLU A 72 12.48 10.57 1.49
CA GLU A 72 13.40 9.45 1.71
C GLU A 72 12.96 8.23 0.90
N TYR A 73 13.91 7.61 0.19
CA TYR A 73 13.71 6.32 -0.46
C TYR A 73 14.17 5.20 0.47
N LEU A 74 13.26 4.29 0.82
CA LEU A 74 13.46 3.26 1.84
C LEU A 74 13.32 1.86 1.21
N PRO A 75 14.41 1.15 0.88
CA PRO A 75 14.34 -0.21 0.33
C PRO A 75 14.13 -1.29 1.41
N LEU A 76 13.06 -1.18 2.21
CA LEU A 76 12.84 -2.03 3.40
C LEU A 76 12.50 -3.50 3.09
N LEU A 77 11.98 -3.76 1.89
CA LEU A 77 11.49 -5.06 1.46
C LEU A 77 12.32 -5.66 0.32
N GLN A 78 13.51 -5.10 0.05
CA GLN A 78 14.41 -5.61 -0.97
C GLN A 78 14.72 -7.09 -0.75
N GLY A 79 14.51 -7.91 -1.79
CA GLY A 79 14.73 -9.36 -1.75
C GLY A 79 13.68 -10.15 -0.97
N LYS A 80 12.51 -9.57 -0.67
CA LYS A 80 11.36 -10.27 -0.08
C LYS A 80 10.23 -10.37 -1.09
N SER A 81 9.67 -11.57 -1.23
CA SER A 81 8.55 -11.84 -2.11
C SER A 81 7.25 -11.99 -1.30
N LEU A 82 6.15 -11.40 -1.78
CA LEU A 82 4.82 -11.47 -1.18
C LEU A 82 3.88 -12.28 -2.08
N GLY A 83 3.36 -13.39 -1.55
CA GLY A 83 2.27 -14.15 -2.15
C GLY A 83 0.90 -13.64 -1.69
N MET A 84 0.02 -13.29 -2.62
CA MET A 84 -1.37 -12.88 -2.31
C MET A 84 -2.38 -13.86 -2.89
N ILE A 85 -3.33 -14.30 -2.06
CA ILE A 85 -4.43 -15.21 -2.43
C ILE A 85 -5.75 -14.54 -2.08
N PHE A 86 -6.68 -14.50 -3.05
CA PHE A 86 -8.02 -13.95 -2.87
C PHE A 86 -9.06 -14.91 -3.43
N GLU A 87 -9.98 -15.39 -2.59
CA GLU A 87 -11.16 -16.14 -3.03
C GLU A 87 -12.13 -15.23 -3.79
N LYS A 88 -12.41 -14.04 -3.23
CA LYS A 88 -13.19 -12.98 -3.87
C LYS A 88 -12.27 -11.82 -4.22
N ARG A 89 -12.37 -11.32 -5.46
CA ARG A 89 -11.52 -10.21 -5.92
C ARG A 89 -11.71 -8.97 -5.04
N SER A 90 -10.63 -8.48 -4.44
CA SER A 90 -10.55 -7.19 -3.75
C SER A 90 -9.56 -6.28 -4.46
N THR A 91 -10.05 -5.31 -5.24
CA THR A 91 -9.21 -4.41 -6.02
C THR A 91 -8.45 -3.42 -5.15
N ARG A 92 -9.10 -2.86 -4.12
CA ARG A 92 -8.47 -1.87 -3.23
C ARG A 92 -7.35 -2.48 -2.40
N THR A 93 -7.57 -3.68 -1.85
CA THR A 93 -6.57 -4.38 -1.04
C THR A 93 -5.38 -4.84 -1.87
N ARG A 94 -5.64 -5.40 -3.07
CA ARG A 94 -4.57 -5.80 -3.98
C ARG A 94 -3.73 -4.60 -4.42
N LEU A 95 -4.36 -3.53 -4.90
CA LEU A 95 -3.62 -2.37 -5.40
C LEU A 95 -2.85 -1.64 -4.30
N SER A 96 -3.39 -1.55 -3.08
CA SER A 96 -2.66 -0.91 -1.97
C SER A 96 -1.41 -1.70 -1.60
N THR A 97 -1.54 -3.01 -1.41
CA THR A 97 -0.41 -3.89 -1.06
C THR A 97 0.60 -3.99 -2.18
N GLU A 98 0.15 -3.99 -3.44
CA GLU A 98 1.01 -3.99 -4.61
C GLU A 98 1.85 -2.71 -4.72
N THR A 99 1.20 -1.56 -4.55
CA THR A 99 1.89 -0.26 -4.56
C THR A 99 2.92 -0.16 -3.44
N ASP A 100 2.57 -0.63 -2.24
CA ASP A 100 3.46 -0.60 -1.07
C ASP A 100 4.70 -1.50 -1.30
N MET A 101 4.50 -2.73 -1.75
CA MET A 101 5.59 -3.67 -2.02
C MET A 101 6.55 -3.13 -3.10
N ILE A 102 6.02 -2.61 -4.21
CA ILE A 102 6.85 -2.00 -5.27
C ILE A 102 7.62 -0.79 -4.71
N HIS A 103 6.99 0.03 -3.88
CA HIS A 103 7.64 1.21 -3.29
C HIS A 103 8.84 0.82 -2.41
N PHE A 104 8.72 -0.27 -1.64
CA PHE A 104 9.78 -0.76 -0.75
C PHE A 104 10.71 -1.79 -1.41
N GLN A 105 10.71 -1.92 -2.74
CA GLN A 105 11.52 -2.86 -3.55
C GLN A 105 11.27 -4.35 -3.29
N GLY A 106 10.07 -4.72 -2.85
CA GLY A 106 9.67 -6.11 -2.72
C GLY A 106 9.12 -6.70 -4.03
N GLU A 107 9.14 -8.02 -4.12
CA GLU A 107 8.60 -8.79 -5.24
C GLU A 107 7.19 -9.29 -4.91
N ILE A 108 6.35 -9.48 -5.93
CA ILE A 108 4.94 -9.82 -5.71
C ILE A 108 4.51 -10.92 -6.66
N GLU A 109 3.89 -11.95 -6.10
CA GLU A 109 3.24 -13.02 -6.83
C GLU A 109 1.76 -13.06 -6.45
N VAL A 110 0.89 -12.81 -7.44
CA VAL A 110 -0.56 -12.81 -7.20
C VAL A 110 -1.16 -14.11 -7.72
N GLY A 111 -1.57 -14.98 -6.80
CA GLY A 111 -2.32 -16.18 -7.11
C GLY A 111 -3.81 -15.86 -7.26
N ALA A 112 -4.33 -15.92 -8.49
CA ALA A 112 -5.76 -16.00 -8.70
C ALA A 112 -6.17 -17.48 -8.57
N LEU A 113 -6.97 -17.81 -7.55
CA LEU A 113 -7.68 -19.09 -7.55
C LEU A 113 -8.71 -18.99 -8.68
N ALA A 114 -8.35 -19.50 -9.86
CA ALA A 114 -9.31 -19.71 -10.92
C ALA A 114 -10.28 -20.77 -10.41
N ALA A 115 -11.41 -20.32 -9.85
CA ALA A 115 -12.54 -21.18 -9.62
C ALA A 115 -12.85 -21.83 -10.98
N VAL A 116 -12.63 -23.14 -11.08
CA VAL A 116 -13.23 -23.99 -12.10
C VAL A 116 -14.73 -23.86 -11.90
N SER A 117 -15.34 -22.85 -12.51
CA SER A 117 -16.77 -22.81 -12.70
C SER A 117 -17.06 -23.65 -13.93
N SER A 118 -17.32 -24.94 -13.69
CA SER A 118 -17.85 -25.90 -14.65
C SER A 118 -19.06 -25.28 -15.38
N SER A 119 -18.85 -24.83 -16.62
CA SER A 119 -19.91 -24.33 -17.48
C SER A 119 -20.69 -25.50 -18.08
N SER A 120 -21.63 -26.07 -17.33
CA SER A 120 -22.74 -26.85 -17.88
C SER A 120 -23.70 -25.90 -18.60
N SER A 121 -23.43 -25.59 -19.87
CA SER A 121 -24.27 -24.70 -20.69
C SER A 121 -25.22 -25.52 -21.59
N LEU A 122 -26.49 -25.49 -21.18
CA LEU A 122 -27.72 -25.42 -21.97
C LEU A 122 -27.88 -26.27 -23.25
N LYS A 123 -28.73 -27.30 -23.12
CA LYS A 123 -29.63 -27.80 -24.17
C LYS A 123 -30.40 -26.62 -24.80
N ARG A 124 -30.22 -26.40 -26.11
CA ARG A 124 -31.22 -25.75 -26.97
C ARG A 124 -32.03 -26.85 -27.65
N GLY A 125 -33.31 -26.91 -27.35
CA GLY A 125 -34.35 -27.59 -28.12
C GLY A 125 -35.30 -26.56 -28.70
#